data_AF-A0AAU2NV32-F1
#
_entry.id   AF-A0AAU2NV32-F1
#
_cell.length_a   1.000
_cell.length_b   1.000
_cell.length_c   1.000
_cell.angle_alpha   90.00
_cell.angle_beta   90.00
_cell.angle_gamma   90.00
#
_symmetry.space_group_name_H-M   'P 1'
#
loop_
_entity.id
_entity.type
_entity.pdbx_description
1 polymer ?
#
loop_
_entity_poly.entity_id
_entity_poly.type
_entity_poly.pdbx_seq_one_letter_code
_entity_poly.pdbx_strand_id
1 'polypeptide(L)'
;MALTHPQPEGAAAVLRGNLAVTACMETLQVGYLHAVAAAAGCSLSQPFPDNGIDWQVSHGSRAHEVDDEVTIKIQLKATQQIAPGPRGPFFSFTLDNDHLRKLARARVAVPRILVVMLLPRRVDHWLEARPDALELRHCCYWVNLAGHPVTGQRRTNVRVPTAKVFDDRALCDIMARVGAGGSP
;
A
#
# COMPACT_ATOMS: atom_id res chain seq x y z
N MET A 1 36.04 -29.48 -15.19
CA MET A 1 34.73 -30.11 -15.36
C MET A 1 33.69 -29.17 -14.76
N ALA A 2 33.00 -28.39 -15.60
CA ALA A 2 31.96 -27.47 -15.15
C ALA A 2 30.62 -28.23 -15.16
N LEU A 3 30.00 -28.35 -13.98
CA LEU A 3 28.66 -28.91 -13.85
C LEU A 3 27.67 -27.85 -14.33
N THR A 4 27.24 -27.96 -15.58
CA THR A 4 26.06 -27.26 -16.10
C THR A 4 24.84 -27.81 -15.36
N HIS A 5 24.30 -27.02 -14.43
CA HIS A 5 22.96 -27.30 -13.91
C HIS A 5 21.95 -27.21 -15.06
N PRO A 6 21.15 -28.26 -15.32
CA PRO A 6 20.07 -28.16 -16.28
C PRO A 6 19.08 -27.11 -15.77
N GLN A 7 18.84 -26.07 -16.56
CA GLN A 7 17.66 -25.23 -16.41
C GLN A 7 16.44 -26.15 -16.45
N PRO A 8 15.51 -26.08 -15.48
CA PRO A 8 14.33 -26.93 -15.53
C PRO A 8 13.52 -26.53 -16.76
N GLU A 9 13.41 -27.50 -17.67
CA GLU A 9 12.53 -27.45 -18.84
C GLU A 9 11.10 -27.09 -18.39
N GLY A 10 10.44 -26.28 -19.23
CA GLY A 10 9.25 -25.51 -18.89
C GLY A 10 8.20 -26.27 -18.10
N ALA A 11 8.00 -25.84 -16.85
CA ALA A 11 6.80 -26.16 -16.09
C ALA A 11 5.57 -25.82 -16.95
N ALA A 12 4.67 -26.80 -17.12
CA ALA A 12 3.42 -26.59 -17.83
C ALA A 12 2.72 -25.34 -17.27
N ALA A 13 2.26 -24.45 -18.16
CA ALA A 13 1.60 -23.22 -17.76
C ALA A 13 0.39 -23.56 -16.88
N VAL A 14 0.43 -23.12 -15.62
CA VAL A 14 -0.67 -23.31 -14.67
C VAL A 14 -1.91 -22.59 -15.20
N LEU A 15 -3.04 -23.29 -15.28
CA LEU A 15 -4.32 -22.69 -15.65
C LEU A 15 -4.74 -21.67 -14.58
N ARG A 16 -4.71 -20.38 -14.92
CA ARG A 16 -5.15 -19.27 -14.06
C ARG A 16 -6.55 -18.80 -14.46
N GLY A 17 -7.27 -18.18 -13.52
CA GLY A 17 -8.56 -17.53 -13.78
C GLY A 17 -8.44 -16.37 -14.78
N ASN A 18 -9.58 -15.89 -15.26
CA ASN A 18 -9.69 -14.89 -16.35
C ASN A 18 -10.05 -13.48 -15.86
N LEU A 19 -9.93 -13.20 -14.56
CA LEU A 19 -10.16 -11.85 -14.01
C LEU A 19 -9.13 -10.86 -14.57
N ALA A 20 -9.55 -9.59 -14.71
CA ALA A 20 -8.65 -8.53 -15.13
C ALA A 20 -7.47 -8.41 -14.14
N VAL A 21 -6.24 -8.32 -14.67
CA VAL A 21 -5.02 -8.26 -13.85
C VAL A 21 -5.07 -7.11 -12.84
N THR A 22 -5.66 -5.96 -13.22
CA THR A 22 -5.85 -4.82 -12.32
C THR A 22 -6.73 -5.14 -11.12
N ALA A 23 -7.82 -5.89 -11.30
CA ALA A 23 -8.68 -6.34 -10.21
C ALA A 23 -7.95 -7.35 -9.30
N CYS A 24 -7.08 -8.21 -9.87
CA CYS A 24 -6.23 -9.09 -9.08
C CYS A 24 -5.16 -8.31 -8.29
N MET A 25 -4.59 -7.24 -8.85
CA MET A 25 -3.66 -6.35 -8.13
C MET A 25 -4.35 -5.67 -6.94
N GLU A 26 -5.57 -5.16 -7.15
CA GLU A 26 -6.39 -4.57 -6.07
C GLU A 26 -6.66 -5.59 -4.97
N THR A 27 -7.11 -6.80 -5.35
CA THR A 27 -7.36 -7.90 -4.40
C THR A 27 -6.11 -8.25 -3.60
N LEU A 28 -4.94 -8.35 -4.26
CA LEU A 28 -3.68 -8.65 -3.59
C LEU A 28 -3.27 -7.53 -2.61
N GLN A 29 -3.47 -6.27 -2.99
CA GLN A 29 -3.19 -5.13 -2.12
C GLN A 29 -4.11 -5.08 -0.90
N VAL A 30 -5.39 -5.42 -1.08
CA VAL A 30 -6.34 -5.57 0.04
C VAL A 30 -5.89 -6.70 0.98
N GLY A 31 -5.45 -7.84 0.45
CA GLY A 31 -4.90 -8.93 1.25
C GLY A 31 -3.67 -8.51 2.05
N TYR A 32 -2.76 -7.75 1.44
CA TYR A 32 -1.60 -7.19 2.14
C TYR A 32 -2.00 -6.23 3.26
N LEU A 33 -2.96 -5.33 3.02
CA LEU A 33 -3.46 -4.42 4.05
C LEU A 33 -4.04 -5.20 5.24
N HIS A 34 -4.79 -6.27 5.01
CA HIS A 34 -5.30 -7.13 6.08
C HIS A 34 -4.17 -7.77 6.89
N ALA A 35 -3.13 -8.28 6.23
CA ALA A 35 -1.99 -8.88 6.91
C ALA A 35 -1.24 -7.86 7.79
N VAL A 36 -0.99 -6.66 7.25
CA VAL A 36 -0.35 -5.54 7.98
C VAL A 36 -1.20 -5.10 9.16
N ALA A 37 -2.51 -4.89 8.96
CA ALA A 37 -3.41 -4.46 10.02
C ALA A 37 -3.52 -5.51 11.14
N ALA A 38 -3.60 -6.80 10.78
CA ALA A 38 -3.64 -7.88 11.76
C ALA A 38 -2.36 -7.94 12.60
N ALA A 39 -1.18 -7.82 11.98
CA ALA A 39 0.10 -7.80 12.68
C ALA A 39 0.27 -6.55 13.57
N ALA A 40 -0.29 -5.41 13.14
CA ALA A 40 -0.30 -4.16 13.91
C ALA A 40 -1.41 -4.08 14.97
N GLY A 41 -2.26 -5.11 15.11
CA GLY A 41 -3.39 -5.08 16.05
C GLY A 41 -4.45 -4.02 15.73
N CYS A 42 -4.60 -3.65 14.46
CA CYS A 42 -5.54 -2.63 13.99
C CYS A 42 -6.85 -3.25 13.46
N SER A 43 -7.95 -2.53 13.59
CA SER A 43 -9.22 -2.88 12.93
C SER A 43 -9.30 -2.23 11.54
N LEU A 44 -10.07 -2.86 10.65
CA LEU A 44 -10.27 -2.41 9.27
C LEU A 44 -11.77 -2.24 8.99
N SER A 45 -12.13 -1.15 8.31
CA SER A 45 -13.48 -0.96 7.78
C SER A 45 -13.46 -0.30 6.40
N GLN A 46 -14.39 -0.72 5.54
CA GLN A 46 -14.58 -0.11 4.22
C GLN A 46 -15.67 0.95 4.29
N PRO A 47 -15.44 2.17 3.76
CA PRO A 47 -16.48 3.18 3.69
C PRO A 47 -17.57 2.77 2.70
N PHE A 48 -18.82 3.04 3.05
CA PHE A 48 -19.97 2.88 2.17
C PHE A 48 -20.81 4.16 2.15
N PRO A 49 -21.07 4.78 0.98
CA PRO A 49 -20.52 4.42 -0.33
C PRO A 49 -19.01 4.73 -0.44
N ASP A 50 -18.31 4.07 -1.38
CA ASP A 50 -16.92 4.41 -1.71
C ASP A 50 -16.86 5.82 -2.30
N ASN A 51 -16.01 6.66 -1.70
CA ASN A 51 -15.79 8.04 -2.10
C ASN A 51 -14.33 8.33 -2.47
N GLY A 52 -13.59 7.32 -2.94
CA GLY A 52 -12.18 7.42 -3.32
C GLY A 52 -11.22 7.31 -2.14
N ILE A 53 -11.70 6.85 -0.99
CA ILE A 53 -10.90 6.36 0.13
C ILE A 53 -11.29 4.89 0.29
N ASP A 54 -10.33 3.98 0.18
CA ASP A 54 -10.63 2.56 0.08
C ASP A 54 -10.85 1.92 1.46
N TRP A 55 -10.12 2.37 2.48
CA TRP A 55 -10.16 1.79 3.82
C TRP A 55 -10.01 2.82 4.94
N GLN A 56 -10.59 2.50 6.09
CA GLN A 56 -10.28 3.10 7.37
C GLN A 56 -9.59 2.07 8.25
N VAL A 57 -8.55 2.49 8.93
CA VAL A 57 -7.79 1.66 9.87
C VAL A 57 -7.86 2.33 11.23
N SER A 58 -8.31 1.63 12.27
CA SER A 58 -8.31 2.13 13.65
C SER A 58 -7.35 1.36 14.54
N HIS A 59 -6.76 2.06 15.50
CA HIS A 59 -5.84 1.50 16.48
C HIS A 59 -6.18 2.02 17.88
N GLY A 60 -6.63 1.10 18.75
CA GLY A 60 -6.93 1.39 20.14
C GLY A 60 -5.71 1.22 21.04
N SER A 61 -5.43 2.20 21.89
CA SER A 61 -4.34 2.13 22.87
C SER A 61 -4.55 3.13 24.02
N ARG A 62 -4.33 2.66 25.25
CA ARG A 62 -4.32 3.53 26.45
C ARG A 62 -3.14 4.50 26.49
N ALA A 63 -2.16 4.34 25.60
CA ALA A 63 -1.01 5.22 25.49
C ALA A 63 -1.28 6.41 24.54
N HIS A 64 -2.42 6.43 23.85
CA HIS A 64 -2.82 7.59 23.06
C HIS A 64 -3.21 8.74 23.99
N GLU A 65 -2.95 9.97 23.56
CA GLU A 65 -3.19 11.19 24.34
C GLU A 65 -4.48 11.90 23.93
N VAL A 66 -4.90 11.74 22.68
CA VAL A 66 -6.07 12.47 22.13
C VAL A 66 -7.39 11.72 22.33
N ASP A 67 -7.37 10.39 22.23
CA ASP A 67 -8.52 9.49 22.37
C ASP A 67 -8.00 8.04 22.54
N ASP A 68 -8.78 7.15 23.15
CA ASP A 68 -8.41 5.74 23.35
C ASP A 68 -8.34 4.96 22.03
N GLU A 69 -8.96 5.48 20.96
CA GLU A 69 -8.87 4.97 19.59
C GLU A 69 -8.54 6.10 18.60
N VAL A 70 -7.59 5.85 17.70
CA VAL A 70 -7.34 6.74 16.55
C VAL A 70 -7.56 6.02 15.24
N THR A 71 -8.00 6.78 14.23
CA THR A 71 -8.27 6.29 12.88
C THR A 71 -7.43 7.02 11.85
N ILE A 72 -6.98 6.30 10.82
CA ILE A 72 -6.50 6.89 9.56
C ILE A 72 -7.31 6.38 8.38
N LYS A 73 -7.36 7.19 7.32
CA LYS A 73 -7.96 6.84 6.03
C LYS A 73 -6.87 6.48 5.03
N ILE A 74 -7.05 5.39 4.30
CA ILE A 74 -6.08 4.90 3.34
C ILE A 74 -6.71 4.88 1.95
N GLN A 75 -6.01 5.48 0.99
CA GLN A 75 -6.24 5.22 -0.42
C GLN A 75 -5.17 4.24 -0.94
N LEU A 76 -5.62 3.15 -1.55
CA LEU A 76 -4.81 2.10 -2.14
C LEU A 76 -4.61 2.37 -3.64
N LYS A 77 -3.38 2.18 -4.11
CA LYS A 77 -3.04 2.10 -5.53
C LYS A 77 -2.03 0.98 -5.76
N ALA A 78 -2.20 0.22 -6.83
CA ALA A 78 -1.26 -0.79 -7.26
C ALA A 78 -0.76 -0.49 -8.68
N THR A 79 0.51 -0.78 -8.97
CA THR A 79 1.07 -0.58 -10.31
C THR A 79 2.14 -1.60 -10.65
N GLN A 80 2.19 -1.97 -11.94
CA GLN A 80 3.27 -2.74 -12.57
C GLN A 80 4.09 -1.87 -13.54
N GLN A 81 3.77 -0.56 -13.65
CA GLN A 81 4.50 0.38 -14.50
C GLN A 81 5.85 0.76 -13.92
N ILE A 82 5.98 0.66 -12.59
CA ILE A 82 7.21 0.91 -11.83
C ILE A 82 7.70 -0.44 -11.31
N ALA A 83 8.96 -0.77 -11.58
CA ALA A 83 9.54 -2.02 -11.12
C ALA A 83 9.66 -2.02 -9.58
N PRO A 84 9.49 -3.19 -8.93
CA PRO A 84 9.83 -3.35 -7.52
C PRO A 84 11.30 -2.99 -7.23
N GLY A 85 11.58 -2.52 -6.02
CA GLY A 85 12.93 -2.06 -5.64
C GLY A 85 13.41 -0.84 -6.43
N PRO A 86 12.62 0.25 -6.53
CA PRO A 86 13.02 1.47 -7.22
C PRO A 86 14.35 2.00 -6.68
N ARG A 87 15.26 2.37 -7.60
CA ARG A 87 16.55 2.97 -7.26
C ARG A 87 16.36 4.43 -6.87
N GLY A 88 16.94 4.84 -5.75
CA GLY A 88 16.93 6.23 -5.28
C GLY A 88 15.95 6.49 -4.12
N PRO A 89 15.83 7.76 -3.69
CA PRO A 89 15.12 8.12 -2.46
C PRO A 89 13.58 8.15 -2.60
N PHE A 90 13.07 8.21 -3.84
CA PHE A 90 11.64 8.20 -4.14
C PHE A 90 11.38 7.68 -5.56
N PHE A 91 10.14 7.27 -5.83
CA PHE A 91 9.62 7.09 -7.18
C PHE A 91 8.47 8.07 -7.46
N SER A 92 8.27 8.40 -8.73
CA SER A 92 7.16 9.27 -9.16
C SER A 92 5.92 8.42 -9.43
N PHE A 93 4.77 8.81 -8.87
CA PHE A 93 3.49 8.17 -9.10
C PHE A 93 2.44 9.19 -9.58
N THR A 94 1.73 8.87 -10.65
CA THR A 94 0.77 9.79 -11.27
C THR A 94 -0.64 9.57 -10.74
N LEU A 95 -1.17 10.51 -9.96
CA LEU A 95 -2.54 10.48 -9.44
C LEU A 95 -3.49 11.32 -10.29
N ASP A 96 -4.75 10.89 -10.33
CA ASP A 96 -5.84 11.76 -10.75
C ASP A 96 -6.01 12.92 -9.76
N ASN A 97 -6.32 14.11 -10.28
CA ASN A 97 -6.41 15.32 -9.48
C ASN A 97 -7.57 15.27 -8.46
N ASP A 98 -8.66 14.55 -8.72
CA ASP A 98 -9.76 14.42 -7.74
C ASP A 98 -9.36 13.55 -6.55
N HIS A 99 -8.58 12.50 -6.79
CA HIS A 99 -7.96 11.70 -5.72
C HIS A 99 -6.93 12.53 -4.94
N LEU A 100 -6.05 13.26 -5.64
CA LEU A 100 -5.06 14.12 -4.99
C LEU A 100 -5.71 15.20 -4.14
N ARG A 101 -6.77 15.87 -4.60
CA ARG A 101 -7.49 16.90 -3.81
C ARG A 101 -8.04 16.33 -2.50
N LYS A 102 -8.51 15.08 -2.50
CA LYS A 102 -8.98 14.41 -1.27
C LYS A 102 -7.83 14.12 -0.32
N LEU A 103 -6.72 13.61 -0.82
CA LEU A 103 -5.54 13.27 -0.01
C LEU A 103 -4.77 14.51 0.48
N ALA A 104 -4.76 15.58 -0.30
CA ALA A 104 -3.95 16.79 -0.04
C ALA A 104 -4.62 17.81 0.88
N ARG A 105 -5.82 17.54 1.38
CA ARG A 105 -6.50 18.46 2.30
C ARG A 105 -5.72 18.57 3.61
N ALA A 106 -5.17 19.76 3.87
CA ALA A 106 -4.24 19.98 4.99
C ALA A 106 -4.90 19.89 6.38
N ARG A 107 -6.15 20.36 6.50
CA ARG A 107 -6.92 20.31 7.76
C ARG A 107 -8.02 19.26 7.63
N VAL A 108 -7.86 18.15 8.31
CA VAL A 108 -8.78 17.02 8.34
C VAL A 108 -8.92 16.50 9.77
N ALA A 109 -10.11 16.02 10.14
CA ALA A 109 -10.32 15.37 11.42
C ALA A 109 -9.67 13.97 11.48
N VAL A 110 -9.65 13.27 10.33
CA VAL A 110 -9.05 11.95 10.19
C VAL A 110 -7.94 12.04 9.14
N PRO A 111 -6.66 11.82 9.52
CA PRO A 111 -5.53 11.85 8.60
C PRO A 111 -5.69 10.86 7.45
N ARG A 112 -5.05 11.16 6.32
CA ARG A 112 -5.15 10.37 5.09
C ARG A 112 -3.78 10.06 4.55
N ILE A 113 -3.57 8.81 4.13
CA ILE A 113 -2.35 8.40 3.44
C ILE A 113 -2.67 7.72 2.12
N LEU A 114 -1.74 7.82 1.18
CA LEU A 114 -1.69 7.00 -0.01
C LEU A 114 -0.77 5.81 0.28
N VAL A 115 -1.21 4.60 -0.07
CA VAL A 115 -0.36 3.40 -0.09
C VAL A 115 -0.25 2.90 -1.53
N VAL A 116 0.97 2.85 -2.06
CA VAL A 116 1.26 2.42 -3.43
C VAL A 116 1.99 1.08 -3.41
N MET A 117 1.36 0.05 -3.94
CA MET A 117 1.95 -1.28 -4.13
C MET A 117 2.67 -1.36 -5.48
N LEU A 118 3.94 -1.76 -5.46
CA LEU A 118 4.72 -2.11 -6.66
C LEU A 118 4.77 -3.63 -6.79
N LEU A 119 4.38 -4.15 -7.96
CA LEU A 119 4.31 -5.60 -8.21
C LEU A 119 5.13 -6.01 -9.45
N PRO A 120 5.69 -7.23 -9.47
CA PRO A 120 6.22 -7.86 -10.68
C PRO A 120 5.16 -7.94 -11.78
N ARG A 121 5.60 -7.88 -13.04
CA ARG A 121 4.69 -7.98 -14.20
C ARG A 121 4.02 -9.36 -14.33
N ARG A 122 4.77 -10.42 -14.01
CA ARG A 122 4.27 -11.78 -14.15
C ARG A 122 3.56 -12.21 -12.87
N VAL A 123 2.30 -12.65 -13.00
CA VAL A 123 1.41 -13.02 -11.88
C VAL A 123 1.91 -14.25 -11.13
N ASP A 124 2.60 -15.17 -11.81
CA ASP A 124 3.25 -16.33 -11.21
C ASP A 124 4.36 -15.96 -10.22
N HIS A 125 4.86 -14.73 -10.26
CA HIS A 125 5.85 -14.25 -9.31
C HIS A 125 5.22 -13.56 -8.10
N TRP A 126 3.90 -13.34 -8.04
CA TRP A 126 3.30 -12.50 -6.98
C TRP A 126 3.31 -13.16 -5.60
N LEU A 127 3.20 -14.48 -5.54
CA LEU A 127 3.02 -15.24 -4.31
C LEU A 127 3.80 -16.55 -4.39
N GLU A 128 4.56 -16.83 -3.35
CA GLU A 128 5.24 -18.11 -3.14
C GLU A 128 4.89 -18.62 -1.75
N ALA A 129 4.30 -19.81 -1.68
CA ALA A 129 3.97 -20.46 -0.42
C ALA A 129 4.99 -21.57 -0.14
N ARG A 130 5.51 -21.56 1.08
CA ARG A 130 6.41 -22.57 1.65
C ARG A 130 5.78 -23.10 2.95
N PRO A 131 6.17 -24.29 3.44
CA PRO A 131 5.57 -24.86 4.66
C PRO A 131 5.62 -23.94 5.90
N ASP A 132 6.61 -23.05 5.96
CA ASP A 132 6.90 -22.15 7.07
C ASP A 132 6.66 -20.66 6.75
N ALA A 133 6.37 -20.32 5.49
CA ALA A 133 6.30 -18.93 5.05
C ALA A 133 5.36 -18.71 3.88
N LEU A 134 4.71 -17.55 3.87
CA LEU A 134 4.04 -17.00 2.70
C LEU A 134 4.79 -15.75 2.25
N GLU A 135 5.42 -15.82 1.08
CA GLU A 135 6.10 -14.68 0.48
C GLU A 135 5.19 -14.02 -0.55
N LEU A 136 4.85 -12.76 -0.30
CA LEU A 136 4.20 -11.92 -1.29
C LEU A 136 5.24 -11.00 -1.91
N ARG A 137 5.54 -11.20 -3.19
CA ARG A 137 6.54 -10.41 -3.91
C ARG A 137 5.94 -9.10 -4.38
N HIS A 138 5.84 -8.17 -3.45
CA HIS A 138 5.41 -6.80 -3.66
C HIS A 138 6.06 -5.91 -2.61
N CYS A 139 6.10 -4.59 -2.85
CA CYS A 139 6.41 -3.65 -1.78
C CYS A 139 5.39 -2.52 -1.80
N CYS A 140 4.73 -2.30 -0.66
CA CYS A 140 3.84 -1.18 -0.45
C CYS A 140 4.64 -0.04 0.17
N TYR A 141 4.50 1.15 -0.39
CA TYR A 141 5.09 2.37 0.14
C TYR A 141 3.99 3.35 0.49
N TRP A 142 4.17 4.12 1.55
CA TRP A 142 3.17 5.08 2.00
C TRP A 142 3.68 6.52 1.96
N VAL A 143 2.74 7.46 1.76
CA VAL A 143 3.00 8.89 1.83
C VAL A 143 1.76 9.64 2.31
N ASN A 144 1.96 10.60 3.22
CA ASN A 144 0.98 11.61 3.57
C ASN A 144 1.11 12.77 2.58
N LEU A 145 0.03 13.10 1.87
CA LEU A 145 0.02 14.14 0.83
C LEU A 145 -0.60 15.46 1.29
N ALA A 146 -0.90 15.61 2.59
CA ALA A 146 -1.46 16.84 3.14
C ALA A 146 -0.66 18.09 2.68
N GLY A 147 -1.37 19.06 2.09
CA GLY A 147 -0.77 20.28 1.55
C GLY A 147 -0.09 20.15 0.18
N HIS A 148 -0.04 18.95 -0.43
CA HIS A 148 0.58 18.77 -1.73
C HIS A 148 -0.21 19.52 -2.83
N PRO A 149 0.44 20.36 -3.65
CA PRO A 149 -0.24 21.12 -4.69
C PRO A 149 -0.69 20.22 -5.85
N VAL A 150 -1.81 20.58 -6.47
CA VAL A 150 -2.21 20.06 -7.78
C VAL A 150 -1.48 20.87 -8.85
N THR A 151 -0.65 20.22 -9.67
CA THR A 151 0.21 20.93 -10.63
C THR A 151 -0.11 20.63 -12.09
N GLY A 152 -0.76 19.50 -12.39
CA GLY A 152 -1.21 19.18 -13.74
C GLY A 152 -2.70 19.48 -13.97
N GLN A 153 -3.15 19.41 -15.23
CA GLN A 153 -4.54 19.70 -15.62
C GLN A 153 -5.52 18.63 -15.14
N ARG A 154 -5.24 17.35 -15.45
CA ARG A 154 -6.06 16.20 -15.03
C ARG A 154 -5.38 15.32 -14.00
N ARG A 155 -4.05 15.22 -14.08
CA ARG A 155 -3.24 14.33 -13.26
C ARG A 155 -2.01 15.05 -12.76
N THR A 156 -1.55 14.69 -11.56
CA THR A 156 -0.37 15.26 -10.92
C THR A 156 0.58 14.14 -10.50
N ASN A 157 1.88 14.36 -10.71
CA ASN A 157 2.92 13.46 -10.20
C ASN A 157 3.22 13.78 -8.75
N VAL A 158 3.16 12.77 -7.89
CA VAL A 158 3.60 12.84 -6.49
C VAL A 158 4.85 11.98 -6.31
N ARG A 159 5.69 12.35 -5.34
CA ARG A 159 6.88 11.57 -4.98
C ARG A 159 6.55 10.66 -3.80
N VAL A 160 6.75 9.36 -3.97
CA VAL A 160 6.55 8.36 -2.92
C VAL A 160 7.94 7.91 -2.43
N PRO A 161 8.31 8.16 -1.15
CA PRO A 161 9.63 7.83 -0.63
C PRO A 161 9.87 6.31 -0.56
N THR A 162 11.04 5.86 -1.01
CA THR A 162 11.41 4.44 -0.98
C THR A 162 11.76 3.93 0.42
N ALA A 163 12.10 4.84 1.34
CA ALA A 163 12.33 4.52 2.74
C ALA A 163 11.03 4.31 3.54
N LYS A 164 9.87 4.73 3.01
CA LYS A 164 8.57 4.61 3.69
C LYS A 164 7.83 3.35 3.25
N VAL A 165 8.39 2.18 3.59
CA VAL A 165 7.68 0.90 3.43
C VAL A 165 6.47 0.88 4.37
N PHE A 166 5.35 0.35 3.89
CA PHE A 166 4.11 0.25 4.65
C PHE A 166 3.94 -1.17 5.21
N ASP A 167 4.67 -1.47 6.28
CA ASP A 167 4.53 -2.71 7.04
C ASP A 167 3.79 -2.48 8.38
N ASP A 168 3.71 -3.51 9.21
CA ASP A 168 3.06 -3.46 10.53
C ASP A 168 3.72 -2.43 11.46
N ARG A 169 5.05 -2.36 11.44
CA ARG A 169 5.82 -1.41 12.26
C ARG A 169 5.55 0.02 11.84
N ALA A 170 5.58 0.30 10.54
CA ALA A 170 5.25 1.61 10.00
C ALA A 170 3.80 2.01 10.34
N LEU A 171 2.86 1.06 10.30
CA LEU A 171 1.47 1.32 10.71
C LEU A 171 1.39 1.66 12.21
N CYS A 172 2.03 0.88 13.09
CA CYS A 172 2.12 1.18 14.52
C CYS A 172 2.73 2.56 14.78
N ASP A 173 3.82 2.92 14.10
CA ASP A 173 4.47 4.23 14.24
C ASP A 173 3.56 5.38 13.79
N ILE A 174 2.83 5.20 12.68
CA ILE A 174 1.83 6.16 12.22
C ILE A 174 0.75 6.33 13.29
N MET A 175 0.20 5.23 13.80
CA MET A 175 -0.88 5.26 14.78
C MET A 175 -0.43 5.90 16.10
N ALA A 176 0.79 5.62 16.56
CA ALA A 176 1.35 6.28 17.75
C ALA A 176 1.50 7.79 17.54
N ARG A 177 1.99 8.24 16.37
CA ARG A 177 2.05 9.67 16.05
C ARG A 177 0.67 10.33 16.03
N VAL A 178 -0.33 9.69 15.44
CA VAL A 178 -1.70 10.21 15.40
C VAL A 178 -2.33 10.21 16.80
N GLY A 179 -2.07 9.16 17.59
CA GLY A 179 -2.45 9.04 19.00
C GLY A 179 -1.93 10.16 19.90
N ALA A 180 -0.74 10.68 19.61
CA ALA A 180 -0.16 11.85 20.27
C ALA A 180 -0.62 13.20 19.68
N GLY A 181 -1.66 13.21 18.82
CA GLY A 181 -2.16 14.42 18.16
C GLY A 181 -1.32 14.91 16.98
N GLY A 182 -0.34 14.11 16.54
CA GLY A 182 0.49 14.38 15.37
C GLY A 182 -0.17 13.97 14.05
N SER A 183 0.66 13.84 13.03
CA SER A 183 0.23 13.38 11.70
C SER A 183 1.09 12.20 11.22
N PRO A 184 0.57 11.36 10.31
CA PRO A 184 1.31 10.24 9.73
C PRO A 184 2.66 10.65 9.14
#